data_AF-A0A6N8DM48-F1
#
_entry.id   AF-A0A6N8DM48-F1
#
_cell.length_a   1.000
_cell.length_b   1.000
_cell.length_c   1.000
_cell.angle_alpha   90.00
_cell.angle_beta   90.00
_cell.angle_gamma   90.00
#
_symmetry.space_group_name_H-M   'P 1'
#
loop_
_entity.id
_entity.type
_entity.pdbx_description
1 polymer ?
#
loop_
_entity_poly.entity_id
_entity_poly.type
_entity_poly.pdbx_seq_one_letter_code
_entity_poly.pdbx_strand_id
1 'polypeptide(L)'
;MSNENAAGALMEGLLSGASKRADIDNQKAQTELAAAQAARASVASYAPQAQGAPSAAPAGDAGAGKAVATADPVNADLAPHQRAFLNAVSAGESGGKYNIRYDGGAGSTFGDFAQHPGIFAKTPDGKLSSAAGRYMFTKSTWDSMGGGDFSPANQDTKAWQLATQRYAATTGRNLDTDLQNGGLNQSILTALSPTWAAFKSKHGDKIATYNDSLSRYSSGKARSIQPSAPAANPASGAINIMQSILQQPTARGVN
;
A
#
# COMPACT_ATOMS: atom_id res chain seq x y z
N MET A 1 -62.66 5.27 -0.33
CA MET A 1 -61.38 4.57 -0.59
C MET A 1 -60.48 5.54 -1.32
N SER A 2 -59.30 5.85 -0.77
CA SER A 2 -58.08 6.35 -1.45
C SER A 2 -57.24 7.18 -0.49
N ASN A 3 -56.39 6.53 0.32
CA ASN A 3 -55.17 7.15 0.81
C ASN A 3 -54.16 6.10 1.34
N GLU A 4 -53.69 5.19 0.49
CA GLU A 4 -52.59 4.27 0.86
C GLU A 4 -51.40 4.27 -0.11
N ASN A 5 -51.43 5.07 -1.19
CA ASN A 5 -50.44 4.95 -2.27
C ASN A 5 -49.24 5.92 -2.20
N ALA A 6 -49.11 6.72 -1.14
CA ALA A 6 -48.03 7.72 -1.03
C ALA A 6 -46.77 7.21 -0.31
N ALA A 7 -46.89 6.17 0.53
CA ALA A 7 -45.77 5.67 1.34
C ALA A 7 -44.79 4.78 0.53
N GLY A 8 -45.27 4.02 -0.46
CA GLY A 8 -44.42 3.15 -1.29
C GLY A 8 -43.48 3.92 -2.22
N ALA A 9 -43.97 5.01 -2.83
CA ALA A 9 -43.19 5.79 -3.80
C ALA A 9 -42.02 6.56 -3.17
N LEU A 10 -42.14 6.95 -1.88
CA LEU A 10 -41.07 7.65 -1.17
C LEU A 10 -39.92 6.70 -0.75
N MET A 11 -40.22 5.42 -0.49
CA MET A 11 -39.21 4.43 -0.09
C MET A 11 -38.42 3.88 -1.28
N GLU A 12 -39.06 3.70 -2.45
CA GLU A 12 -38.36 3.33 -3.69
C GLU A 12 -37.45 4.44 -4.25
N GLY A 13 -37.84 5.72 -4.08
CA GLY A 13 -37.02 6.86 -4.48
C GLY A 13 -35.71 6.99 -3.68
N LEU A 14 -35.73 6.67 -2.39
CA LEU A 14 -34.56 6.68 -1.51
C LEU A 14 -33.58 5.55 -1.81
N LEU A 15 -34.10 4.34 -2.08
CA LEU A 15 -33.28 3.18 -2.48
C LEU A 15 -32.64 3.38 -3.88
N SER A 16 -33.40 3.92 -4.84
CA SER A 16 -32.88 4.28 -6.17
C SER A 16 -31.81 5.38 -6.11
N GLY A 17 -31.97 6.37 -5.21
CA GLY A 17 -30.99 7.43 -5.00
C GLY A 17 -29.68 6.96 -4.36
N ALA A 18 -29.75 6.00 -3.43
CA ALA A 18 -28.57 5.42 -2.77
C ALA A 18 -27.75 4.54 -3.74
N SER A 19 -28.40 3.69 -4.53
CA SER A 19 -27.73 2.91 -5.59
C SER A 19 -27.06 3.80 -6.63
N LYS A 20 -27.74 4.85 -7.11
CA LYS A 20 -27.15 5.79 -8.07
C LYS A 20 -25.95 6.55 -7.52
N ARG A 21 -25.95 6.92 -6.23
CA ARG A 21 -24.80 7.55 -5.57
C ARG A 21 -23.62 6.58 -5.46
N ALA A 22 -23.86 5.33 -5.06
CA ALA A 22 -22.83 4.29 -5.01
C ALA A 22 -22.24 4.00 -6.41
N ASP A 23 -23.07 4.00 -7.45
CA ASP A 23 -22.64 3.80 -8.84
C ASP A 23 -21.78 4.98 -9.35
N ILE A 24 -22.16 6.22 -9.02
CA ILE A 24 -21.40 7.43 -9.36
C ILE A 24 -20.06 7.45 -8.61
N ASP A 25 -20.05 7.13 -7.31
CA ASP A 25 -18.82 7.08 -6.52
C ASP A 25 -17.89 5.96 -7.01
N ASN A 26 -18.45 4.81 -7.42
CA ASN A 26 -17.69 3.72 -8.01
C ASN A 26 -17.14 4.10 -9.41
N GLN A 27 -17.91 4.80 -10.26
CA GLN A 27 -17.42 5.32 -11.53
C GLN A 27 -16.33 6.39 -11.34
N LYS A 28 -16.48 7.28 -10.35
CA LYS A 28 -15.49 8.30 -10.03
C LYS A 28 -14.20 7.66 -9.48
N ALA A 29 -14.32 6.66 -8.62
CA ALA A 29 -13.20 5.86 -8.14
C ALA A 29 -12.52 5.11 -9.30
N GLN A 30 -13.27 4.54 -10.25
CA GLN A 30 -12.70 3.89 -11.44
C GLN A 30 -12.00 4.88 -12.37
N THR A 31 -12.53 6.10 -12.53
CA THR A 31 -11.91 7.15 -13.35
C THR A 31 -10.62 7.66 -12.73
N GLU A 32 -10.62 7.88 -11.41
CA GLU A 32 -9.42 8.25 -10.68
C GLU A 32 -8.42 7.10 -10.61
N LEU A 33 -8.89 5.85 -10.55
CA LEU A 33 -8.04 4.65 -10.64
C LEU A 33 -7.36 4.55 -12.00
N ALA A 34 -8.06 4.84 -13.10
CA ALA A 34 -7.47 4.88 -14.43
C ALA A 34 -6.42 6.01 -14.57
N ALA A 35 -6.70 7.20 -14.02
CA ALA A 35 -5.72 8.28 -13.94
C ALA A 35 -4.52 7.89 -13.05
N ALA A 36 -4.79 7.27 -11.91
CA ALA A 36 -3.75 6.80 -11.00
C ALA A 36 -2.90 5.70 -11.61
N GLN A 37 -3.45 4.82 -12.45
CA GLN A 37 -2.63 3.85 -13.17
C GLN A 37 -1.64 4.53 -14.12
N ALA A 38 -2.05 5.60 -14.80
CA ALA A 38 -1.16 6.39 -15.66
C ALA A 38 -0.08 7.12 -14.83
N ALA A 39 -0.46 7.69 -13.68
CA ALA A 39 0.46 8.29 -12.71
C ALA A 39 1.50 7.27 -12.19
N ARG A 40 1.03 6.11 -11.74
CA ARG A 40 1.84 5.06 -11.11
C ARG A 40 2.90 4.49 -12.05
N ALA A 41 2.56 4.31 -13.33
CA ALA A 41 3.52 3.90 -14.35
C ALA A 41 4.73 4.86 -14.45
N SER A 42 4.54 6.16 -14.18
CA SER A 42 5.63 7.14 -14.16
C SER A 42 6.48 7.11 -12.88
N VAL A 43 5.90 6.84 -11.70
CA VAL A 43 6.63 6.78 -10.42
C VAL A 43 7.45 5.48 -10.27
N ALA A 44 6.98 4.40 -10.90
CA ALA A 44 7.64 3.09 -10.93
C ALA A 44 9.08 3.10 -11.53
N SER A 45 9.48 4.19 -12.17
CA SER A 45 10.82 4.38 -12.73
C SER A 45 11.89 4.75 -11.67
N TYR A 46 11.51 4.97 -10.41
CA TYR A 46 12.41 5.41 -9.32
C TYR A 46 13.19 4.29 -8.59
N ALA A 47 13.47 3.14 -9.21
CA ALA A 47 14.28 2.11 -8.55
C ALA A 47 15.76 2.56 -8.42
N PRO A 48 16.36 2.66 -7.22
CA PRO A 48 17.81 2.83 -7.11
C PRO A 48 18.51 1.55 -7.56
N GLN A 49 19.56 1.69 -8.38
CA GLN A 49 20.47 0.61 -8.73
C GLN A 49 21.24 0.16 -7.47
N ALA A 50 20.82 -0.94 -6.86
CA ALA A 50 21.61 -1.61 -5.83
C ALA A 50 22.68 -2.49 -6.52
N GLN A 51 23.94 -2.10 -6.37
CA GLN A 51 25.13 -2.85 -6.78
C GLN A 51 25.46 -3.96 -5.74
N GLY A 52 25.75 -5.19 -6.21
CA GLY A 52 26.71 -6.11 -5.56
C GLY A 52 26.22 -7.35 -4.77
N ALA A 53 26.11 -8.50 -5.46
CA ALA A 53 26.51 -9.91 -5.12
C ALA A 53 25.93 -10.70 -3.90
N PRO A 54 26.05 -12.06 -3.84
CA PRO A 54 26.06 -13.10 -4.89
C PRO A 54 24.97 -14.19 -4.71
N SER A 55 24.93 -15.08 -5.71
CA SER A 55 23.97 -16.13 -6.08
C SER A 55 23.74 -17.30 -5.12
N ALA A 56 22.52 -17.86 -5.11
CA ALA A 56 22.26 -19.32 -5.11
C ALA A 56 20.81 -19.63 -5.56
N ALA A 57 20.69 -20.44 -6.62
CA ALA A 57 19.47 -21.05 -7.17
C ALA A 57 19.37 -22.54 -6.68
N PRO A 58 18.32 -23.36 -6.93
CA PRO A 58 17.35 -23.27 -8.05
C PRO A 58 15.87 -23.67 -7.77
N ALA A 59 14.96 -23.25 -8.68
CA ALA A 59 13.95 -24.09 -9.35
C ALA A 59 13.01 -23.26 -10.26
N GLY A 60 12.81 -23.72 -11.50
CA GLY A 60 11.67 -23.36 -12.36
C GLY A 60 11.94 -22.33 -13.47
N ASP A 61 12.26 -22.83 -14.66
CA ASP A 61 12.43 -22.09 -15.91
C ASP A 61 11.11 -21.42 -16.38
N ALA A 62 11.03 -20.10 -16.18
CA ALA A 62 10.19 -19.19 -16.93
C ALA A 62 10.88 -17.83 -16.93
N GLY A 63 11.79 -17.59 -17.88
CA GLY A 63 12.45 -16.31 -18.15
C GLY A 63 12.79 -15.48 -16.90
N ALA A 64 13.87 -15.84 -16.20
CA ALA A 64 14.19 -15.37 -14.85
C ALA A 64 14.10 -13.84 -14.69
N GLY A 65 12.96 -13.37 -14.20
CA GLY A 65 12.78 -11.97 -13.81
C GLY A 65 13.74 -11.59 -12.69
N LYS A 66 14.07 -10.31 -12.60
CA LYS A 66 14.94 -9.78 -11.55
C LYS A 66 14.10 -9.36 -10.36
N ALA A 67 14.32 -10.00 -9.22
CA ALA A 67 13.70 -9.59 -7.96
C ALA A 67 14.13 -8.15 -7.62
N VAL A 68 13.16 -7.32 -7.22
CA VAL A 68 13.40 -5.94 -6.81
C VAL A 68 13.40 -5.87 -5.29
N ALA A 69 14.49 -5.38 -4.72
CA ALA A 69 14.58 -5.14 -3.29
C ALA A 69 13.59 -4.05 -2.86
N THR A 70 12.72 -4.38 -1.89
CA THR A 70 11.80 -3.43 -1.25
C THR A 70 11.89 -3.57 0.27
N ALA A 71 11.43 -2.55 1.00
CA ALA A 71 11.13 -2.65 2.43
C ALA A 71 10.00 -3.67 2.64
N ASP A 72 10.05 -4.53 3.66
CA ASP A 72 8.91 -5.43 3.93
C ASP A 72 7.70 -4.67 4.49
N PRO A 73 6.47 -5.19 4.32
CA PRO A 73 5.29 -4.63 4.94
C PRO A 73 5.44 -4.69 6.46
N VAL A 74 5.01 -3.62 7.14
CA VAL A 74 5.14 -3.48 8.59
C VAL A 74 4.04 -4.21 9.35
N ASN A 75 2.90 -4.49 8.71
CA ASN A 75 1.85 -5.29 9.34
C ASN A 75 2.31 -6.74 9.49
N ALA A 76 2.61 -7.13 10.72
CA ALA A 76 3.10 -8.45 11.09
C ALA A 76 2.00 -9.52 11.19
N ASP A 77 0.73 -9.11 11.28
CA ASP A 77 -0.42 -10.04 11.36
C ASP A 77 -0.73 -10.67 9.99
N LEU A 78 -0.17 -10.10 8.91
CA LEU A 78 -0.27 -10.67 7.57
C LEU A 78 0.59 -11.94 7.44
N ALA A 79 0.01 -12.96 6.82
CA ALA A 79 0.71 -14.21 6.55
C ALA A 79 1.91 -13.99 5.59
N PRO A 80 2.94 -14.86 5.61
CA PRO A 80 4.14 -14.72 4.77
C PRO A 80 3.86 -14.48 3.29
N HIS A 81 2.93 -15.23 2.67
CA HIS A 81 2.58 -15.07 1.25
C HIS A 81 1.84 -13.76 0.98
N GLN A 82 1.04 -13.26 1.92
CA GLN A 82 0.37 -11.97 1.81
C GLN A 82 1.40 -10.84 1.83
N ARG A 83 2.36 -10.90 2.75
CA ARG A 83 3.46 -9.92 2.81
C ARG A 83 4.34 -9.97 1.57
N ALA A 84 4.62 -11.17 1.05
CA ALA A 84 5.37 -11.35 -0.19
C ALA A 84 4.63 -10.77 -1.41
N PHE A 85 3.32 -10.97 -1.48
CA PHE A 85 2.46 -10.37 -2.50
C PHE A 85 2.51 -8.84 -2.43
N LEU A 86 2.41 -8.27 -1.23
CA LEU A 86 2.50 -6.82 -1.03
C LEU A 86 3.88 -6.25 -1.38
N ASN A 87 4.97 -7.01 -1.26
CA ASN A 87 6.27 -6.60 -1.80
C ASN A 87 6.26 -6.53 -3.32
N ALA A 88 5.71 -7.55 -4.00
CA ALA A 88 5.59 -7.57 -5.44
C ALA A 88 4.76 -6.39 -5.99
N VAL A 89 3.67 -6.01 -5.31
CA VAL A 89 2.92 -4.78 -5.63
C VAL A 89 3.84 -3.57 -5.52
N SER A 90 4.41 -3.34 -4.32
CA SER A 90 5.15 -2.11 -4.03
C SER A 90 6.40 -1.91 -4.89
N ALA A 91 7.03 -2.99 -5.34
CA ALA A 91 8.22 -2.99 -6.18
C ALA A 91 8.00 -2.27 -7.52
N GLY A 92 6.79 -2.33 -8.07
CA GLY A 92 6.42 -1.61 -9.29
C GLY A 92 5.61 -0.34 -9.05
N GLU A 93 5.39 0.06 -7.81
CA GLU A 93 4.57 1.24 -7.46
C GLU A 93 5.42 2.34 -6.82
N SER A 94 5.99 2.05 -5.64
CA SER A 94 6.69 3.03 -4.79
C SER A 94 8.13 2.64 -4.44
N GLY A 95 8.57 1.46 -4.88
CA GLY A 95 9.80 0.83 -4.39
C GLY A 95 9.74 0.43 -2.90
N GLY A 96 8.54 0.29 -2.34
CA GLY A 96 8.33 -0.07 -0.92
C GLY A 96 8.20 1.12 0.04
N LYS A 97 8.16 2.36 -0.45
CA LYS A 97 8.10 3.57 0.39
C LYS A 97 6.67 3.95 0.76
N TYR A 98 6.41 4.09 2.06
CA TYR A 98 5.08 4.46 2.59
C TYR A 98 4.70 5.93 2.42
N ASN A 99 5.68 6.81 2.18
CA ASN A 99 5.49 8.26 2.25
C ASN A 99 5.63 8.95 0.89
N ILE A 100 5.53 8.23 -0.23
CA ILE A 100 5.61 8.81 -1.57
C ILE A 100 4.20 9.13 -2.08
N ARG A 101 4.07 10.23 -2.81
CA ARG A 101 2.88 10.59 -3.58
C ARG A 101 3.26 10.93 -5.01
N TYR A 102 2.29 10.77 -5.90
CA TYR A 102 2.40 11.29 -7.25
C TYR A 102 2.42 12.83 -7.25
N ASP A 103 3.25 13.40 -8.12
CA ASP A 103 3.42 14.84 -8.29
C ASP A 103 3.51 15.27 -9.77
N GLY A 104 3.26 14.35 -10.71
CA GLY A 104 3.46 14.58 -12.14
C GLY A 104 4.74 13.96 -12.71
N GLY A 105 5.64 13.45 -11.86
CA GLY A 105 6.90 12.85 -12.27
C GLY A 105 7.39 11.72 -11.37
N ALA A 106 8.62 11.86 -10.86
CA ALA A 106 9.31 10.82 -10.08
C ALA A 106 8.70 10.56 -8.68
N GLY A 107 7.76 11.42 -8.24
CA GLY A 107 7.11 11.33 -6.94
C GLY A 107 7.74 12.26 -5.91
N SER A 108 6.88 12.83 -5.07
CA SER A 108 7.24 13.66 -3.92
C SER A 108 6.97 12.90 -2.63
N THR A 109 7.61 13.28 -1.52
CA THR A 109 7.24 12.72 -0.21
C THR A 109 6.13 13.50 0.47
N PHE A 110 5.45 12.88 1.43
CA PHE A 110 4.59 13.53 2.41
C PHE A 110 5.02 13.13 3.83
N GLY A 111 4.71 13.96 4.84
CA GLY A 111 5.21 13.76 6.21
C GLY A 111 4.15 13.33 7.22
N ASP A 112 2.87 13.64 6.96
CA ASP A 112 1.76 13.33 7.85
C ASP A 112 1.00 12.08 7.39
N PHE A 113 0.84 11.13 8.31
CA PHE A 113 0.12 9.88 8.10
C PHE A 113 -1.26 9.87 8.78
N ALA A 114 -1.70 10.95 9.42
CA ALA A 114 -3.01 11.04 10.06
C ALA A 114 -4.17 10.89 9.06
N GLN A 115 -3.91 11.11 7.77
CA GLN A 115 -4.86 10.88 6.68
C GLN A 115 -4.12 10.72 5.35
N HIS A 116 -4.84 10.23 4.33
CA HIS A 116 -4.32 10.21 2.97
C HIS A 116 -4.08 11.66 2.49
N PRO A 117 -2.92 11.99 1.88
CA PRO A 117 -2.53 13.38 1.63
C PRO A 117 -3.50 14.14 0.72
N GLY A 118 -4.21 13.44 -0.17
CA GLY A 118 -5.28 14.03 -0.99
C GLY A 118 -4.80 15.10 -1.97
N ILE A 119 -3.50 15.14 -2.26
CA ILE A 119 -2.88 16.09 -3.18
C ILE A 119 -2.97 15.53 -4.60
N PHE A 120 -3.70 16.23 -5.46
CA PHE A 120 -3.88 15.83 -6.86
C PHE A 120 -2.80 16.43 -7.75
N ALA A 121 -2.25 15.62 -8.65
CA ALA A 121 -1.34 16.05 -9.70
C ALA A 121 -1.84 15.58 -11.08
N LYS A 122 -1.50 16.35 -12.12
CA LYS A 122 -1.85 16.01 -13.50
C LYS A 122 -1.04 14.82 -13.99
N THR A 123 -1.72 13.90 -14.65
CA THR A 123 -1.14 12.74 -15.33
C THR A 123 -0.76 13.11 -16.78
N PRO A 124 0.05 12.30 -17.49
CA PRO A 124 0.40 12.58 -18.88
C PRO A 124 -0.80 12.67 -19.82
N ASP A 125 -1.90 11.97 -19.51
CA ASP A 125 -3.17 12.04 -20.25
C ASP A 125 -4.09 13.19 -19.78
N GLY A 126 -3.58 14.11 -18.95
CA GLY A 126 -4.28 15.33 -18.52
C GLY A 126 -5.30 15.14 -17.40
N LYS A 127 -5.47 13.92 -16.88
CA LYS A 127 -6.35 13.63 -15.74
C LYS A 127 -5.66 14.00 -14.42
N LEU A 128 -6.42 13.95 -13.32
CA LEU A 128 -5.89 14.17 -11.97
C LEU A 128 -5.76 12.85 -11.23
N SER A 129 -4.63 12.67 -10.54
CA SER A 129 -4.36 11.53 -9.67
C SER A 129 -3.90 12.02 -8.32
N SER A 130 -4.46 11.45 -7.26
CA SER A 130 -4.02 11.66 -5.88
C SER A 130 -3.17 10.51 -5.33
N ALA A 131 -2.67 9.62 -6.21
CA ALA A 131 -2.00 8.38 -5.84
C ALA A 131 -0.87 8.60 -4.81
N ALA A 132 -0.94 7.91 -3.67
CA ALA A 132 0.05 8.01 -2.61
C ALA A 132 0.24 6.71 -1.81
N GLY A 133 1.33 6.64 -1.06
CA GLY A 133 1.68 5.54 -0.20
C GLY A 133 2.38 4.38 -0.91
N ARG A 134 2.68 3.34 -0.12
CA ARG A 134 3.42 2.15 -0.57
C ARG A 134 2.76 1.43 -1.74
N TYR A 135 1.43 1.50 -1.78
CA TYR A 135 0.57 0.84 -2.77
C TYR A 135 -0.16 1.84 -3.68
N MET A 136 0.26 3.11 -3.62
CA MET A 136 -0.23 4.19 -4.48
C MET A 136 -1.75 4.38 -4.47
N PHE A 137 -2.42 4.18 -3.33
CA PHE A 137 -3.85 4.43 -3.15
C PHE A 137 -4.26 5.81 -3.67
N THR A 138 -5.41 5.92 -4.31
CA THR A 138 -6.05 7.22 -4.54
C THR A 138 -6.86 7.62 -3.31
N LYS A 139 -7.13 8.91 -3.15
CA LYS A 139 -8.00 9.44 -2.10
C LYS A 139 -9.38 8.78 -2.16
N SER A 140 -9.98 8.67 -3.35
CA SER A 140 -11.27 7.98 -3.51
C SER A 140 -11.23 6.51 -3.11
N THR A 141 -10.20 5.76 -3.52
CA THR A 141 -10.05 4.34 -3.15
C THR A 141 -9.84 4.20 -1.64
N TRP A 142 -9.03 5.09 -1.04
CA TRP A 142 -8.80 5.10 0.40
C TRP A 142 -10.11 5.33 1.17
N ASP A 143 -10.88 6.34 0.77
CA ASP A 143 -12.17 6.68 1.37
C ASP A 143 -13.19 5.56 1.19
N SER A 144 -13.27 4.94 0.01
CA SER A 144 -14.20 3.81 -0.24
C SER A 144 -13.85 2.58 0.58
N MET A 145 -12.58 2.43 0.98
CA MET A 145 -12.11 1.39 1.90
C MET A 145 -12.28 1.80 3.38
N GLY A 146 -13.14 2.78 3.66
CA GLY A 146 -13.45 3.27 5.01
C GLY A 146 -12.55 4.39 5.52
N GLY A 147 -11.60 4.88 4.72
CA GLY A 147 -10.73 5.99 5.11
C GLY A 147 -9.88 5.71 6.36
N GLY A 148 -9.70 6.74 7.19
CA GLY A 148 -8.90 6.68 8.42
C GLY A 148 -7.45 7.13 8.24
N ASP A 149 -6.63 6.91 9.28
CA ASP A 149 -5.23 7.25 9.25
C ASP A 149 -4.49 6.41 8.20
N PHE A 150 -3.61 7.07 7.46
CA PHE A 150 -2.86 6.49 6.37
C PHE A 150 -1.56 5.83 6.83
N SER A 151 -1.47 5.41 8.10
CA SER A 151 -0.27 4.81 8.66
C SER A 151 0.21 3.60 7.83
N PRO A 152 1.52 3.29 7.88
CA PRO A 152 2.07 2.14 7.17
C PRO A 152 1.30 0.82 7.38
N ALA A 153 0.91 0.51 8.62
CA ALA A 153 0.15 -0.70 8.92
C ALA A 153 -1.26 -0.70 8.28
N ASN A 154 -1.95 0.45 8.30
CA ASN A 154 -3.26 0.58 7.66
C ASN A 154 -3.16 0.51 6.14
N GLN A 155 -2.09 1.05 5.53
CA GLN A 155 -1.82 0.87 4.11
C GLN A 155 -1.68 -0.61 3.74
N ASP A 156 -0.94 -1.40 4.53
CA ASP A 156 -0.76 -2.84 4.30
C ASP A 156 -2.09 -3.59 4.38
N THR A 157 -2.83 -3.35 5.46
CA THR A 157 -4.13 -3.99 5.73
C THR A 157 -5.10 -3.71 4.57
N LYS A 158 -5.27 -2.45 4.19
CA LYS A 158 -6.20 -2.09 3.13
C LYS A 158 -5.71 -2.55 1.75
N ALA A 159 -4.40 -2.64 1.52
CA ALA A 159 -3.87 -3.13 0.24
C ALA A 159 -4.19 -4.62 0.06
N TRP A 160 -4.04 -5.41 1.13
CA TRP A 160 -4.44 -6.81 1.12
C TRP A 160 -5.95 -6.99 0.93
N GLN A 161 -6.77 -6.21 1.65
CA GLN A 161 -8.23 -6.23 1.50
C GLN A 161 -8.65 -5.86 0.07
N LEU A 162 -8.08 -4.78 -0.48
CA LEU A 162 -8.36 -4.35 -1.85
C LEU A 162 -7.97 -5.43 -2.86
N ALA A 163 -6.81 -6.07 -2.70
CA ALA A 163 -6.37 -7.15 -3.57
C ALA A 163 -7.37 -8.30 -3.59
N THR A 164 -7.77 -8.75 -2.41
CA THR A 164 -8.72 -9.86 -2.24
C THR A 164 -10.07 -9.53 -2.86
N GLN A 165 -10.61 -8.33 -2.59
CA GLN A 165 -11.89 -7.89 -3.15
C GLN A 165 -11.86 -7.80 -4.67
N ARG A 166 -10.81 -7.17 -5.24
CA ARG A 166 -10.69 -6.98 -6.69
C ARG A 166 -10.44 -8.31 -7.41
N TYR A 167 -9.60 -9.16 -6.85
CA TYR A 167 -9.35 -10.48 -7.41
C TYR A 167 -10.63 -11.34 -7.45
N ALA A 168 -11.38 -11.37 -6.33
CA ALA A 168 -12.64 -12.08 -6.26
C ALA A 168 -13.69 -11.51 -7.24
N ALA A 169 -13.79 -10.18 -7.34
CA ALA A 169 -14.70 -9.54 -8.30
C ALA A 169 -14.34 -9.85 -9.76
N THR A 170 -13.05 -9.97 -10.09
CA THR A 170 -12.60 -10.25 -11.46
C THR A 170 -12.66 -11.73 -11.84
N THR A 171 -12.42 -12.63 -10.89
CA THR A 171 -12.20 -14.07 -11.20
C THR A 171 -13.23 -15.01 -10.57
N GLY A 172 -13.98 -14.54 -9.57
CA GLY A 172 -14.81 -15.39 -8.71
C GLY A 172 -14.01 -16.27 -7.73
N ARG A 173 -12.68 -16.13 -7.67
CA ARG A 173 -11.78 -16.97 -6.86
C ARG A 173 -11.27 -16.26 -5.62
N ASN A 174 -10.68 -17.02 -4.70
CA ASN A 174 -10.04 -16.51 -3.49
C ASN A 174 -8.54 -16.31 -3.71
N LEU A 175 -8.06 -15.06 -3.59
CA LEU A 175 -6.65 -14.72 -3.82
C LEU A 175 -5.71 -15.44 -2.85
N ASP A 176 -6.09 -15.54 -1.58
CA ASP A 176 -5.28 -16.18 -0.55
C ASP A 176 -5.05 -17.66 -0.86
N THR A 177 -6.12 -18.38 -1.17
CA THR A 177 -6.08 -19.79 -1.59
C THR A 177 -5.21 -19.99 -2.84
N ASP A 178 -5.31 -19.08 -3.81
CA ASP A 178 -4.57 -19.20 -5.07
C ASP A 178 -3.07 -18.94 -4.91
N LEU A 179 -2.70 -17.98 -4.05
CA LEU A 179 -1.32 -17.74 -3.70
C LEU A 179 -0.72 -18.91 -2.91
N GLN A 180 -1.48 -19.54 -2.02
CA GLN A 180 -1.01 -20.71 -1.27
C GLN A 180 -0.80 -21.93 -2.18
N ASN A 181 -1.72 -22.18 -3.11
CA ASN A 181 -1.69 -23.37 -3.97
C ASN A 181 -0.70 -23.25 -5.14
N GLY A 182 -0.55 -22.06 -5.71
CA GLY A 182 0.20 -21.87 -6.95
C GLY A 182 1.18 -20.70 -6.94
N GLY A 183 1.33 -19.99 -5.82
CA GLY A 183 2.14 -18.79 -5.74
C GLY A 183 1.61 -17.63 -6.60
N LEU A 184 2.38 -16.56 -6.66
CA LEU A 184 2.10 -15.46 -7.57
C LEU A 184 2.39 -15.90 -9.01
N ASN A 185 1.42 -15.77 -9.90
CA ASN A 185 1.53 -16.16 -11.30
C ASN A 185 0.92 -15.10 -12.23
N GLN A 186 1.08 -15.33 -13.54
CA GLN A 186 0.62 -14.42 -14.57
C GLN A 186 -0.89 -14.16 -14.52
N SER A 187 -1.71 -15.16 -14.20
CA SER A 187 -3.16 -15.00 -14.13
C SER A 187 -3.57 -14.05 -13.01
N ILE A 188 -2.94 -14.19 -11.83
CA ILE A 188 -3.15 -13.28 -10.70
C ILE A 188 -2.74 -11.85 -11.06
N LEU A 189 -1.56 -11.69 -11.67
CA LEU A 189 -1.07 -10.37 -12.09
C LEU A 189 -2.02 -9.72 -13.11
N THR A 190 -2.45 -10.47 -14.13
CA THR A 190 -3.40 -9.98 -15.14
C THR A 190 -4.72 -9.56 -14.52
N ALA A 191 -5.30 -10.38 -13.63
CA ALA A 191 -6.56 -10.09 -12.95
C ALA A 191 -6.48 -8.81 -12.09
N LEU A 192 -5.32 -8.54 -11.49
CA LEU A 192 -5.11 -7.38 -10.64
C LEU A 192 -4.49 -6.16 -11.35
N SER A 193 -4.16 -6.27 -12.63
CA SER A 193 -3.63 -5.17 -13.45
C SER A 193 -4.55 -3.94 -13.58
N PRO A 194 -5.90 -4.04 -13.47
CA PRO A 194 -6.76 -2.87 -13.34
C PRO A 194 -6.69 -2.21 -11.95
N THR A 195 -6.11 -2.87 -10.94
CA THR A 195 -5.96 -2.28 -9.60
C THR A 195 -4.60 -1.63 -9.44
N TRP A 196 -3.52 -2.26 -9.95
CA TRP A 196 -2.14 -1.76 -9.85
C TRP A 196 -1.46 -1.71 -11.21
N ALA A 197 -0.88 -0.56 -11.53
CA ALA A 197 -0.14 -0.38 -12.79
C ALA A 197 1.12 -1.24 -12.82
N ALA A 198 1.71 -1.51 -11.65
CA ALA A 198 2.84 -2.41 -11.47
C ALA A 198 2.64 -3.79 -12.14
N PHE A 199 1.40 -4.25 -12.27
CA PHE A 199 1.08 -5.57 -12.82
C PHE A 199 0.69 -5.55 -14.30
N LYS A 200 0.87 -4.42 -15.01
CA LYS A 200 0.66 -4.36 -16.47
C LYS A 200 1.89 -4.84 -17.26
N SER A 201 3.04 -4.94 -16.62
CA SER A 201 4.30 -5.31 -17.28
C SER A 201 5.27 -5.96 -16.29
N LYS A 202 6.40 -6.47 -16.82
CA LYS A 202 7.50 -7.06 -16.02
C LYS A 202 7.01 -8.13 -15.03
N HIS A 203 6.11 -8.99 -15.48
CA HIS A 203 5.50 -10.02 -14.63
C HIS A 203 6.53 -10.97 -14.03
N GLY A 204 7.56 -11.34 -14.80
CA GLY A 204 8.70 -12.11 -14.29
C GLY A 204 9.35 -11.45 -13.06
N ASP A 205 9.62 -10.15 -13.09
CA ASP A 205 10.22 -9.42 -11.96
C ASP A 205 9.30 -9.42 -10.73
N LYS A 206 7.97 -9.35 -10.94
CA LYS A 206 6.97 -9.38 -9.86
C LYS A 206 6.91 -10.76 -9.20
N ILE A 207 6.91 -11.81 -10.02
CA ILE A 207 6.97 -13.20 -9.55
C ILE A 207 8.28 -13.46 -8.82
N ALA A 208 9.42 -13.00 -9.35
CA ALA A 208 10.72 -13.13 -8.70
C ALA A 208 10.77 -12.38 -7.36
N THR A 209 10.22 -11.17 -7.29
CA THR A 209 10.13 -10.38 -6.04
C THR A 209 9.26 -11.06 -4.99
N TYR A 210 8.14 -11.66 -5.41
CA TYR A 210 7.29 -12.48 -4.53
C TYR A 210 8.04 -13.68 -3.98
N ASN A 211 8.68 -14.48 -4.86
CA ASN A 211 9.39 -15.69 -4.46
C ASN A 211 10.57 -15.40 -3.52
N ASP A 212 11.36 -14.36 -3.81
CA ASP A 212 12.43 -13.89 -2.92
C ASP A 212 11.88 -13.53 -1.54
N SER A 213 10.83 -12.70 -1.50
CA SER A 213 10.22 -12.27 -0.25
C SER A 213 9.66 -13.44 0.55
N LEU A 214 8.96 -14.36 -0.11
CA LEU A 214 8.40 -15.55 0.53
C LEU A 214 9.49 -16.43 1.16
N SER A 215 10.58 -16.67 0.42
CA SER A 215 11.75 -17.40 0.93
C SER A 215 12.36 -16.74 2.18
N ARG A 216 12.46 -15.40 2.18
CA ARG A 216 12.94 -14.65 3.35
C ARG A 216 12.03 -14.78 4.56
N TYR A 217 10.72 -14.74 4.38
CA TYR A 217 9.78 -14.92 5.50
C TYR A 217 9.81 -16.34 6.04
N SER A 218 9.87 -17.35 5.18
CA SER A 218 9.98 -18.76 5.59
C SER A 218 11.29 -19.07 6.32
N SER A 219 12.35 -18.30 6.06
CA SER A 219 13.64 -18.41 6.75
C SER A 219 13.81 -17.48 7.96
N GLY A 220 12.77 -16.73 8.35
CA GLY A 220 12.81 -15.79 9.47
C GLY A 220 13.64 -14.52 9.24
N LYS A 221 14.01 -14.21 7.98
CA LYS A 221 14.88 -13.09 7.57
C LYS A 221 14.08 -11.91 7.00
N ALA A 222 13.04 -11.46 7.70
CA ALA A 222 12.29 -10.27 7.30
C ALA A 222 13.21 -9.03 7.28
N ARG A 223 13.14 -8.23 6.22
CA ARG A 223 13.85 -6.95 6.04
C ARG A 223 12.99 -5.84 6.63
N SER A 224 13.18 -5.55 7.91
CA SER A 224 12.62 -4.35 8.51
C SER A 224 13.40 -3.11 8.04
N ILE A 225 12.67 -2.14 7.49
CA ILE A 225 13.12 -0.76 7.51
C ILE A 225 12.06 0.00 8.29
N GLN A 226 12.44 0.44 9.49
CA GLN A 226 11.61 1.29 10.32
C GLN A 226 11.21 2.51 9.47
N PRO A 227 9.93 2.85 9.32
CA PRO A 227 9.56 4.10 8.70
C PRO A 227 10.22 5.19 9.52
N SER A 228 11.09 6.00 8.90
CA SER A 228 11.61 7.19 9.54
C SER A 228 10.43 8.15 9.73
N ALA A 229 9.77 8.03 10.87
CA ALA A 229 8.97 9.10 11.42
C ALA A 229 9.91 10.31 11.59
N PRO A 230 9.54 11.52 11.13
CA PRO A 230 10.27 12.70 11.56
C PRO A 230 10.20 12.77 13.08
N ALA A 231 11.36 13.06 13.71
CA ALA A 231 11.46 13.24 15.15
C ALA A 231 10.31 14.12 15.65
N ALA A 232 9.59 13.63 16.67
CA ALA A 232 8.62 14.43 17.38
C ALA A 232 9.31 15.71 17.85
N ASN A 233 8.86 16.85 17.32
CA ASN A 233 9.30 18.16 17.76
C ASN A 233 8.92 18.28 19.25
N PRO A 234 9.85 18.50 20.20
CA PRO A 234 9.51 18.59 21.61
C PRO A 234 8.92 19.98 21.88
N ALA A 235 7.62 20.13 21.65
CA ALA A 235 6.88 21.32 22.06
C ALA A 235 5.58 20.90 22.75
N SER A 236 5.72 20.37 23.97
CA SER A 236 4.72 20.54 25.02
C SER A 236 5.42 20.29 26.35
N GLY A 237 5.61 21.37 27.09
CA GLY A 237 6.14 21.36 28.43
C GLY A 237 5.26 20.51 29.34
N ALA A 238 5.85 19.48 29.91
CA ALA A 238 5.45 18.93 31.19
C ALA A 238 6.70 18.95 32.06
N ILE A 239 6.75 19.94 32.95
CA ILE A 239 7.69 20.00 34.05
C ILE A 239 7.42 18.76 34.92
N ASN A 240 8.31 17.77 34.87
CA ASN A 240 8.36 16.71 35.87
C ASN A 240 9.52 17.02 36.80
N ILE A 241 9.22 17.77 37.87
CA ILE A 241 10.03 17.79 39.08
C ILE A 241 9.75 16.46 39.76
N MET A 242 10.79 15.63 39.95
CA MET A 242 10.97 14.65 41.04
C MET A 242 11.97 13.59 40.56
N GLN A 243 13.24 13.77 40.90
CA GLN A 243 14.08 12.71 41.45
C GLN A 243 15.32 13.37 42.08
N SER A 244 15.22 13.65 43.38
CA SER A 244 16.37 13.98 44.20
C SER A 244 17.06 12.66 44.56
N ILE A 245 18.15 12.35 43.87
CA ILE A 245 19.00 11.20 44.18
C ILE A 245 20.04 11.66 45.20
N LEU A 246 19.87 11.16 46.43
CA LEU A 246 20.93 10.96 47.42
C LEU A 246 22.00 10.03 46.83
N GLN A 247 23.24 10.51 46.70
CA GLN A 247 24.46 9.80 47.13
C GLN A 247 25.71 10.68 47.02
N GLN A 248 26.60 10.50 47.99
CA GLN A 248 27.66 11.39 48.47
C GLN A 248 28.94 11.34 47.61
N PRO A 249 29.82 12.37 47.66
CA PRO A 249 31.19 12.24 47.19
C PRO A 249 32.12 11.73 48.30
N THR A 250 32.81 10.62 48.05
CA THR A 250 34.01 10.22 48.78
C THR A 250 35.23 11.03 48.34
N ALA A 251 35.96 11.53 49.34
CA ALA A 251 37.39 11.78 49.39
C ALA A 251 38.01 12.91 48.53
N ARG A 252 38.55 13.91 49.23
CA ARG A 252 39.83 14.52 48.90
C ARG A 252 40.55 14.89 50.20
N GLY A 253 41.62 14.16 50.50
CA GLY A 253 42.68 14.65 51.37
C GLY A 253 43.80 15.23 50.50
N VAL A 254 44.28 16.42 50.86
CA VAL A 254 45.67 16.86 50.68
C VAL A 254 45.89 18.13 51.53
N ASN A 255 46.86 18.02 52.44
CA ASN A 255 47.67 19.02 53.17
C ASN A 255 47.02 20.30 53.69
#